data_AF-A0AB37VAQ9-F1
#
_entry.id   AF-A0AB37VAQ9-F1
#
_cell.length_a   1.000
_cell.length_b   1.000
_cell.length_c   1.000
_cell.angle_alpha   90.00
_cell.angle_beta   90.00
_cell.angle_gamma   90.00
#
_symmetry.space_group_name_H-M   'P 1'
#
loop_
_entity.id
_entity.type
_entity.pdbx_description
1 polymer ?
#
loop_
_entity_poly.entity_id
_entity_poly.type
_entity_poly.pdbx_seq_one_letter_code
_entity_poly.pdbx_strand_id
1 'polypeptide(L)'
;MFRYFILRPEQQLFCYLYGCALALVQMVLFSPVSRASGFYLVALSVALFWAGLALYTRHIDRMRKPEVSPLVSIRDGIQVVAEVPRHEKARLEWEILRDDEVFRQQRCELTGLTGRVISRGLLYTPAVMLVGIGILAWGSPQDAIRLINALRNMPAAELVHQIGFVLCHFLQISVISVLIADVVAGRGLPNVFRRALLDRLPAEFCLIRRGTER
;
A
#
# COMPACT_ATOMS: atom_id res chain seq x y z
N MET A 1 -11.42 25.98 9.08
CA MET A 1 -11.52 24.54 8.78
C MET A 1 -10.85 24.19 7.45
N PHE A 2 -11.10 24.96 6.38
CA PHE A 2 -10.53 24.74 5.04
C PHE A 2 -9.00 24.87 4.92
N ARG A 3 -8.32 25.54 5.87
CA ARG A 3 -6.86 25.74 5.80
C ARG A 3 -6.05 24.44 5.80
N TYR A 4 -6.55 23.37 6.42
CA TYR A 4 -5.90 22.04 6.42
C TYR A 4 -6.18 21.21 5.16
N PHE A 5 -7.15 21.63 4.34
CA PHE A 5 -7.43 21.00 3.05
C PHE A 5 -6.50 21.52 1.94
N ILE A 6 -5.82 22.64 2.17
CA ILE A 6 -4.75 23.15 1.31
C ILE A 6 -3.50 22.32 1.61
N LEU A 7 -3.42 21.15 1.00
CA LEU A 7 -2.26 20.27 1.07
C LEU A 7 -1.11 20.82 0.22
N ARG A 8 0.11 20.59 0.69
CA ARG A 8 1.33 20.88 -0.08
C ARG A 8 1.40 20.00 -1.34
N PRO A 9 2.13 20.41 -2.39
CA PRO A 9 2.27 19.62 -3.61
C PRO A 9 2.70 18.17 -3.35
N GLU A 10 3.63 17.96 -2.43
CA GLU A 10 4.12 16.61 -2.05
C GLU A 10 3.06 15.76 -1.37
N GLN A 11 2.26 16.37 -0.48
CA GLN A 11 1.14 15.72 0.18
C GLN A 11 0.02 15.37 -0.82
N GLN A 12 -0.25 16.24 -1.79
CA GLN A 12 -1.20 15.96 -2.86
C GLN A 12 -0.72 14.79 -3.71
N LEU A 13 0.55 14.79 -4.12
CA LEU A 13 1.13 13.73 -4.94
C LEU A 13 1.14 12.39 -4.20
N PHE A 14 1.36 12.41 -2.89
CA PHE A 14 1.20 11.25 -2.01
C PHE A 14 -0.26 10.73 -2.03
N CYS A 15 -1.24 11.61 -1.83
CA CYS A 15 -2.66 11.24 -1.88
C CYS A 15 -3.07 10.67 -3.25
N TYR A 16 -2.59 11.25 -4.35
CA TYR A 16 -2.85 10.72 -5.69
C TYR A 16 -2.26 9.32 -5.86
N LEU A 17 -1.00 9.12 -5.45
CA LEU A 17 -0.31 7.85 -5.66
C LEU A 17 -0.92 6.71 -4.83
N TYR A 18 -1.21 6.94 -3.54
CA TYR A 18 -1.89 5.95 -2.70
C TYR A 18 -3.37 5.77 -3.08
N GLY A 19 -4.06 6.86 -3.45
CA GLY A 19 -5.44 6.81 -3.92
C GLY A 19 -5.59 6.00 -5.21
N CYS A 20 -4.71 6.21 -6.18
CA CYS A 20 -4.66 5.40 -7.41
C CYS A 20 -4.35 3.93 -7.10
N ALA A 21 -3.38 3.65 -6.23
CA ALA A 21 -3.05 2.28 -5.85
C ALA A 21 -4.24 1.57 -5.19
N LEU A 22 -4.92 2.24 -4.25
CA LEU A 22 -6.12 1.72 -3.60
C LEU A 22 -7.27 1.50 -4.60
N ALA A 23 -7.47 2.44 -5.52
CA ALA A 23 -8.49 2.32 -6.55
C ALA A 23 -8.22 1.15 -7.50
N LEU A 24 -6.96 0.91 -7.88
CA LEU A 24 -6.60 -0.27 -8.66
C LEU A 24 -6.93 -1.57 -7.92
N VAL A 25 -6.63 -1.65 -6.62
CA VAL A 25 -6.99 -2.80 -5.78
C VAL A 25 -8.51 -3.00 -5.73
N GLN A 26 -9.28 -1.92 -5.55
CA GLN A 26 -10.73 -1.97 -5.55
C GLN A 26 -11.31 -2.40 -6.91
N MET A 27 -10.74 -1.92 -8.02
CA MET A 27 -11.16 -2.34 -9.36
C MET A 27 -10.91 -3.83 -9.59
N VAL A 28 -9.81 -4.38 -9.08
CA VAL A 28 -9.53 -5.83 -9.15
C VAL A 28 -10.53 -6.62 -8.30
N LEU A 29 -10.83 -6.16 -7.09
CA LEU A 29 -11.73 -6.86 -6.17
C LEU A 29 -13.20 -6.83 -6.60
N PHE A 30 -13.66 -5.71 -7.16
CA PHE A 30 -15.08 -5.47 -7.40
C PHE A 30 -15.47 -5.49 -8.88
N SER A 31 -14.55 -5.82 -9.80
CA SER A 31 -14.71 -5.87 -11.26
C SER A 31 -15.69 -4.81 -11.80
N PRO A 32 -15.21 -3.62 -12.21
CA PRO A 32 -16.07 -2.46 -12.42
C PRO A 32 -17.24 -2.75 -13.36
N VAL A 33 -18.48 -2.57 -12.86
CA VAL A 33 -19.74 -2.77 -13.61
C VAL A 33 -19.82 -1.86 -14.86
N SER A 34 -19.08 -0.75 -14.88
CA SER A 34 -18.99 0.15 -16.04
C SER A 34 -17.65 0.88 -16.12
N ARG A 35 -17.26 1.32 -17.33
CA ARG A 35 -16.01 2.07 -17.56
C ARG A 35 -15.96 3.40 -16.76
N ALA A 36 -17.11 4.01 -16.50
CA ALA A 36 -17.22 5.22 -15.67
C ALA A 36 -16.95 4.96 -14.18
N SER A 37 -17.27 3.75 -13.69
CA SER A 37 -17.06 3.40 -12.28
C SER A 37 -15.58 3.45 -11.87
N GLY A 38 -14.66 3.17 -12.80
CA GLY A 38 -13.23 3.28 -12.53
C GLY A 38 -12.78 4.70 -12.17
N PHE A 39 -13.28 5.71 -12.89
CA PHE A 39 -12.97 7.11 -12.59
C PHE A 39 -13.48 7.52 -11.20
N TYR A 40 -14.72 7.13 -10.87
CA TYR A 40 -15.30 7.42 -9.56
C TYR A 40 -14.55 6.73 -8.42
N LEU A 41 -14.07 5.50 -8.62
CA LEU A 41 -13.25 4.79 -7.62
C LEU A 41 -11.91 5.49 -7.35
N VAL A 42 -11.25 5.99 -8.40
CA VAL A 42 -10.02 6.78 -8.26
C VAL A 42 -10.31 8.08 -7.53
N ALA A 43 -11.30 8.85 -7.98
CA ALA A 43 -11.66 10.12 -7.37
C ALA A 43 -12.05 9.96 -5.89
N LEU A 44 -12.85 8.95 -5.57
CA LEU A 44 -13.25 8.63 -4.20
C LEU A 44 -12.04 8.23 -3.34
N SER A 45 -11.18 7.33 -3.85
CA SER A 45 -9.99 6.89 -3.11
C SER A 45 -9.05 8.05 -2.80
N VAL A 46 -8.77 8.90 -3.79
CA VAL A 46 -7.96 10.10 -3.61
C VAL A 46 -8.61 11.06 -2.62
N ALA A 47 -9.92 11.30 -2.73
CA ALA A 47 -10.65 12.17 -1.80
C ALA A 47 -10.62 11.65 -0.36
N LEU A 48 -10.71 10.33 -0.16
CA LEU A 48 -10.59 9.70 1.15
C LEU A 48 -9.20 9.90 1.76
N PHE A 49 -8.13 9.69 0.98
CA PHE A 49 -6.76 9.95 1.46
C PHE A 49 -6.53 11.44 1.75
N TRP A 50 -7.07 12.33 0.90
CA TRP A 50 -6.97 13.77 1.10
C TRP A 50 -7.67 14.20 2.38
N ALA A 51 -8.93 13.78 2.55
CA ALA A 51 -9.71 14.08 3.75
C ALA A 51 -9.07 13.48 5.00
N GLY A 52 -8.60 12.22 4.92
CA GLY A 52 -7.89 11.55 6.00
C GLY A 52 -6.63 12.30 6.42
N LEU A 53 -5.80 12.73 5.46
CA LEU A 53 -4.58 13.50 5.74
C LEU A 53 -4.90 14.89 6.33
N ALA A 54 -5.92 15.58 5.80
CA ALA A 54 -6.36 16.87 6.32
C ALA A 54 -6.89 16.77 7.75
N LEU A 55 -7.70 15.75 8.04
CA LEU A 55 -8.23 15.47 9.39
C LEU A 55 -7.11 15.05 10.35
N TYR A 56 -6.16 14.23 9.89
CA TYR A 56 -5.00 13.83 10.68
C TYR A 56 -4.14 15.05 11.04
N THR A 57 -3.80 15.87 10.07
CA THR A 57 -3.03 17.11 10.26
C THR A 57 -3.73 18.04 11.25
N ARG A 58 -5.07 18.20 11.13
CA ARG A 58 -5.87 18.97 12.10
C ARG A 58 -5.85 18.36 13.50
N HIS A 59 -5.93 17.03 13.61
CA HIS A 59 -5.86 16.34 14.89
C HIS A 59 -4.53 16.61 15.58
N ILE A 60 -3.41 16.46 14.86
CA ILE A 60 -2.08 16.72 15.36
C ILE A 60 -1.90 18.18 15.79
N ASP A 61 -2.38 19.15 15.01
CA ASP A 61 -2.29 20.57 15.37
C ASP A 61 -3.06 20.91 16.67
N ARG A 62 -4.18 20.23 16.93
CA ARG A 62 -4.91 20.36 18.19
C ARG A 62 -4.16 19.71 19.35
N MET A 63 -3.59 18.54 19.12
CA MET A 63 -2.87 17.77 20.13
C MET A 63 -1.52 18.38 20.54
N ARG A 64 -0.97 19.32 19.77
CA ARG A 64 0.24 20.10 20.12
C ARG A 64 0.00 21.16 21.22
N LYS A 65 -1.24 21.60 21.44
CA LYS A 65 -1.58 22.74 22.33
C LYS A 65 -1.94 22.46 23.81
N PRO A 66 -1.93 21.23 24.38
CA PRO A 66 -2.27 21.03 25.80
C PRO A 66 -1.05 21.02 26.72
N GLU A 67 -1.11 21.81 27.80
CA GLU A 67 -0.06 21.94 28.84
C GLU A 67 -0.01 20.77 29.85
N VAL A 68 -0.96 19.82 29.80
CA VAL A 68 -0.89 18.58 30.56
C VAL A 68 -1.29 17.42 29.64
N SER A 69 -0.31 16.59 29.29
CA SER A 69 -0.51 15.53 28.30
C SER A 69 -0.03 14.19 28.85
N PRO A 70 -0.84 13.12 28.76
CA PRO A 70 -0.43 11.81 29.23
C PRO A 70 0.83 11.35 28.49
N LEU A 71 1.71 10.63 29.19
CA LEU A 71 2.82 9.93 28.56
C LEU A 71 2.25 8.87 27.61
N VAL A 72 2.79 8.85 26.39
CA VAL A 72 2.45 7.87 25.37
C VAL A 72 3.69 7.08 25.04
N SER A 73 3.58 5.75 25.16
CA SER A 73 4.63 4.84 24.72
C SER A 73 4.63 4.77 23.19
N ILE A 74 5.81 5.00 22.61
CA ILE A 74 6.10 4.77 21.20
C ILE A 74 6.67 3.36 21.10
N ARG A 75 5.96 2.50 20.36
CA ARG A 75 6.40 1.13 20.12
C ARG A 75 7.06 0.99 18.76
N ASP A 76 8.20 0.32 18.75
CA ASP A 76 8.78 -0.28 17.56
C ASP A 76 8.44 -1.77 17.53
N GLY A 77 7.30 -2.09 16.91
CA GLY A 77 6.83 -3.46 16.74
C GLY A 77 6.31 -3.95 18.09
N ILE A 78 6.99 -4.92 18.68
CA ILE A 78 6.65 -5.47 19.99
C ILE A 78 7.29 -4.65 21.12
N GLN A 79 8.42 -3.97 20.86
CA GLN A 79 9.19 -3.27 21.89
C GLN A 79 8.72 -1.82 22.08
N VAL A 80 8.71 -1.34 23.32
CA VAL A 80 8.51 0.08 23.63
C VAL A 80 9.86 0.79 23.52
N VAL A 81 9.99 1.72 22.58
CA VAL A 81 11.26 2.44 22.31
C VAL A 81 11.40 3.70 23.14
N ALA A 82 10.31 4.42 23.34
CA ALA A 82 10.32 5.69 24.04
C ALA A 82 9.01 5.94 24.76
N GLU A 83 9.06 6.68 25.85
CA GLU A 83 7.88 7.27 26.49
C GLU A 83 7.96 8.77 26.34
N VAL A 84 7.04 9.34 25.55
CA VAL A 84 7.05 10.75 25.19
C VAL A 84 5.73 11.36 25.62
N PRO A 85 5.72 12.58 26.18
CA PRO A 85 4.49 13.34 26.37
C PRO A 85 3.73 13.44 25.04
N ARG A 86 2.42 13.23 25.06
CA ARG A 86 1.62 13.20 23.82
C ARG A 86 1.70 14.49 23.00
N HIS A 87 1.92 15.65 23.65
CA HIS A 87 2.12 16.93 22.96
C HIS A 87 3.46 16.99 22.21
N GLU A 88 4.55 16.46 22.78
CA GLU A 88 5.85 16.40 22.11
C GLU A 88 5.82 15.42 20.94
N LYS A 89 5.17 14.26 21.11
CA LYS A 89 4.92 13.35 19.98
C LYS A 89 4.14 14.04 18.85
N ALA A 90 3.07 14.76 19.18
CA ALA A 90 2.29 15.50 18.19
C ALA A 90 3.11 16.62 17.52
N ARG A 91 4.03 17.27 18.25
CA ARG A 91 4.94 18.27 17.68
C ARG A 91 5.92 17.64 16.68
N LEU A 92 6.53 16.51 17.03
CA LEU A 92 7.44 15.78 16.14
C LEU A 92 6.70 15.30 14.88
N GLU A 93 5.52 14.70 15.04
CA GLU A 93 4.69 14.28 13.90
C GLU A 93 4.28 15.47 13.02
N TRP A 94 3.97 16.62 13.62
CA TRP A 94 3.68 17.84 12.86
C TRP A 94 4.88 18.31 12.03
N GLU A 95 6.08 18.28 12.59
CA GLU A 95 7.31 18.64 11.89
C GLU A 95 7.62 17.66 10.74
N ILE A 96 7.38 16.36 10.95
CA ILE A 96 7.52 15.32 9.92
C ILE A 96 6.49 15.50 8.80
N LEU A 97 5.22 15.78 9.14
CA LEU A 97 4.17 16.03 8.15
C LEU A 97 4.44 17.28 7.29
N ARG A 98 5.28 18.19 7.76
CA ARG A 98 5.69 19.39 7.03
C ARG A 98 6.97 19.20 6.23
N ASP A 99 7.65 18.07 6.44
CA ASP A 99 8.86 17.72 5.73
C ASP A 99 8.53 17.01 4.41
N ASP A 100 8.73 17.75 3.33
CA ASP A 100 8.48 17.32 1.96
C ASP A 100 9.41 16.14 1.56
N GLU A 101 10.58 15.99 2.21
CA GLU A 101 11.51 14.90 1.94
C GLU A 101 10.95 13.54 2.36
N VAL A 102 10.25 13.49 3.50
CA VAL A 102 9.68 12.25 4.04
C VAL A 102 8.59 11.73 3.11
N PHE A 103 7.76 12.63 2.56
CA PHE A 103 6.76 12.27 1.55
C PHE A 103 7.42 11.79 0.25
N ARG A 104 8.45 12.51 -0.23
CA ARG A 104 9.19 12.11 -1.42
C ARG A 104 9.82 10.73 -1.27
N GLN A 105 10.48 10.48 -0.15
CA GLN A 105 11.11 9.19 0.14
C GLN A 105 10.09 8.06 0.23
N GLN A 106 8.96 8.26 0.93
CA GLN A 106 7.89 7.27 1.00
C GLN A 106 7.29 6.97 -0.39
N ARG A 107 7.16 7.99 -1.26
CA ARG A 107 6.71 7.80 -2.65
C ARG A 107 7.72 7.00 -3.46
N CYS A 108 9.02 7.30 -3.35
CA CYS A 108 10.09 6.55 -4.01
C CYS A 108 10.15 5.08 -3.58
N GLU A 109 9.97 4.81 -2.30
CA GLU A 109 9.92 3.43 -1.80
C GLU A 109 8.69 2.68 -2.33
N LEU A 110 7.55 3.36 -2.45
CA LEU A 110 6.34 2.76 -3.01
C LEU A 110 6.46 2.51 -4.52
N THR A 111 7.04 3.44 -5.29
CA THR A 111 7.29 3.21 -6.72
C THR A 111 8.32 2.11 -6.93
N GLY A 112 9.37 2.06 -6.11
CA GLY A 112 10.35 0.98 -6.10
C GLY A 112 9.73 -0.38 -5.79
N LEU A 113 8.90 -0.47 -4.75
CA LEU A 113 8.15 -1.70 -4.43
C LEU A 113 7.24 -2.10 -5.59
N THR A 114 6.47 -1.15 -6.14
CA THR A 114 5.56 -1.40 -7.27
C THR A 114 6.33 -1.96 -8.47
N GLY A 115 7.45 -1.36 -8.84
CA GLY A 115 8.30 -1.85 -9.93
C GLY A 115 8.85 -3.25 -9.68
N ARG A 116 9.35 -3.52 -8.47
CA ARG A 116 9.84 -4.86 -8.09
C ARG A 116 8.76 -5.93 -8.15
N VAL A 117 7.58 -5.64 -7.59
CA VAL A 117 6.46 -6.59 -7.55
C VAL A 117 5.92 -6.85 -8.96
N ILE A 118 5.78 -5.82 -9.80
CA ILE A 118 5.36 -5.99 -11.20
C ILE A 118 6.39 -6.81 -11.98
N SER A 119 7.67 -6.48 -11.87
CA SER A 119 8.75 -7.20 -12.57
C SER A 119 8.79 -8.68 -12.19
N ARG A 120 8.73 -8.98 -10.89
CA ARG A 120 8.72 -10.37 -10.41
C ARG A 120 7.40 -11.06 -10.74
N GLY A 121 6.27 -10.37 -10.66
CA GLY A 121 4.96 -10.89 -11.06
C GLY A 121 4.95 -11.32 -12.54
N LEU A 122 5.49 -10.48 -13.42
CA LEU A 122 5.68 -10.81 -14.85
C LEU A 122 6.57 -12.04 -15.02
N LEU A 123 7.71 -12.08 -14.34
CA LEU A 123 8.65 -13.21 -14.39
C LEU A 123 8.02 -14.53 -13.93
N TYR A 124 7.20 -14.51 -12.88
CA TYR A 124 6.55 -15.71 -12.34
C TYR A 124 5.22 -16.06 -13.02
N THR A 125 4.68 -15.22 -13.90
CA THR A 125 3.37 -15.46 -14.54
C THR A 125 3.34 -16.82 -15.29
N PRO A 126 4.35 -17.23 -16.07
CA PRO A 126 4.35 -18.53 -16.73
C PRO A 126 4.30 -19.71 -15.75
N ALA A 127 4.99 -19.60 -14.61
CA ALA A 127 4.97 -20.64 -13.58
C ALA A 127 3.57 -20.75 -12.95
N VAL A 128 2.93 -19.62 -12.65
CA VAL A 128 1.55 -19.59 -12.11
C VAL A 128 0.56 -20.16 -13.13
N MET A 129 0.72 -19.87 -14.42
CA MET A 129 -0.10 -20.47 -15.48
C MET A 129 0.06 -21.98 -15.54
N LEU A 130 1.29 -22.51 -15.52
CA LEU A 130 1.55 -23.95 -15.54
C LEU A 130 0.96 -24.66 -14.32
N VAL A 131 1.11 -24.07 -13.13
CA VAL A 131 0.51 -24.60 -11.90
C VAL A 131 -1.03 -24.60 -12.00
N GLY A 132 -1.63 -23.51 -12.48
CA GLY A 132 -3.09 -23.41 -12.67
C GLY A 132 -3.62 -24.46 -13.65
N ILE A 133 -2.94 -24.66 -14.78
CA ILE A 133 -3.29 -25.70 -15.77
C ILE A 133 -3.13 -27.10 -15.16
N GLY A 134 -2.05 -27.33 -14.41
CA GLY A 134 -1.80 -28.61 -13.73
C GLY A 134 -2.89 -28.95 -12.71
N ILE A 135 -3.31 -27.96 -11.91
CA ILE A 135 -4.42 -28.11 -10.94
C ILE A 135 -5.72 -28.45 -11.68
N LEU A 136 -6.02 -27.76 -12.77
CA LEU A 136 -7.23 -28.02 -13.57
C LEU A 136 -7.22 -29.44 -14.15
N ALA A 137 -6.10 -29.84 -14.76
CA ALA A 137 -5.95 -31.15 -15.39
C ALA A 137 -6.01 -32.31 -14.37
N TRP A 138 -5.48 -32.11 -13.17
CA TRP A 138 -5.52 -33.11 -12.09
C TRP A 138 -6.89 -33.15 -11.39
N GLY A 139 -7.44 -31.98 -11.04
CA GLY A 139 -8.66 -31.86 -10.24
C GLY A 139 -9.95 -32.11 -11.02
N SER A 140 -10.00 -31.70 -12.30
CA SER A 140 -11.15 -31.96 -13.18
C SER A 140 -10.69 -32.21 -14.63
N PRO A 141 -10.23 -33.43 -14.94
CA PRO A 141 -9.74 -33.76 -16.28
C PRO A 141 -10.83 -33.63 -17.35
N GLN A 142 -12.09 -33.90 -17.02
CA GLN A 142 -13.21 -33.78 -17.96
C GLN A 142 -13.50 -32.31 -18.33
N ASP A 143 -13.43 -31.39 -17.37
CA ASP A 143 -13.61 -29.97 -17.64
C ASP A 143 -12.42 -29.39 -18.40
N ALA A 144 -11.20 -29.87 -18.13
CA ALA A 144 -10.02 -29.50 -18.90
C ALA A 144 -10.16 -29.86 -20.39
N ILE A 145 -10.63 -31.09 -20.69
CA ILE A 145 -10.88 -31.53 -22.07
C ILE A 145 -12.00 -30.69 -22.73
N ARG A 146 -13.09 -30.40 -22.00
CA ARG A 146 -14.18 -29.54 -22.50
C ARG A 146 -13.68 -28.13 -22.81
N LEU A 147 -12.88 -27.54 -21.93
CA LEU A 147 -12.29 -26.22 -22.12
C LEU A 147 -11.39 -26.18 -23.36
N ILE A 148 -10.51 -27.16 -23.53
CA ILE A 148 -9.60 -27.24 -24.70
C ILE A 148 -10.41 -27.36 -26.00
N ASN A 149 -11.44 -28.22 -26.02
CA ASN A 149 -12.30 -28.37 -27.19
C ASN A 149 -13.10 -27.10 -27.48
N ALA A 150 -13.59 -26.39 -26.46
CA ALA A 150 -14.28 -25.11 -26.62
C ALA A 150 -13.34 -24.03 -27.19
N LEU A 151 -12.11 -23.92 -26.67
CA LEU A 151 -11.09 -22.99 -27.18
C LEU A 151 -10.72 -23.28 -28.63
N ARG A 152 -10.63 -24.56 -29.02
CA ARG A 152 -10.30 -24.98 -30.39
C ARG A 152 -11.37 -24.58 -31.41
N ASN A 153 -12.63 -24.59 -30.99
CA ASN A 153 -13.77 -24.31 -31.87
C ASN A 153 -14.22 -22.84 -31.83
N MET A 154 -13.59 -21.99 -31.01
CA MET A 154 -13.92 -20.57 -30.90
C MET A 154 -13.40 -19.76 -32.10
N PRO A 155 -14.14 -18.73 -32.53
CA PRO A 155 -13.65 -17.80 -33.53
C PRO A 155 -12.45 -17.00 -33.02
N ALA A 156 -11.49 -16.69 -33.90
CA ALA A 156 -10.20 -16.09 -33.53
C ALA A 156 -10.33 -14.76 -32.75
N ALA A 157 -11.30 -13.92 -33.07
CA ALA A 157 -11.54 -12.65 -32.36
C ALA A 157 -11.94 -12.86 -30.90
N GLU A 158 -12.80 -13.85 -30.64
CA GLU A 158 -13.27 -14.19 -29.30
C GLU A 158 -12.19 -14.92 -28.51
N LEU A 159 -11.43 -15.79 -29.17
CA LEU A 159 -10.29 -16.48 -28.59
C LEU A 159 -9.23 -15.50 -28.08
N VAL A 160 -8.88 -14.47 -28.86
CA VAL A 160 -7.91 -13.44 -28.44
C VAL A 160 -8.42 -12.66 -27.24
N HIS A 161 -9.71 -12.32 -27.21
CA HIS A 161 -10.31 -11.61 -26.08
C HIS A 161 -10.27 -12.45 -24.79
N GLN A 162 -10.68 -13.72 -24.88
CA GLN A 162 -10.69 -14.64 -23.75
C GLN A 162 -9.27 -14.94 -23.24
N ILE A 163 -8.31 -15.20 -24.13
CA ILE A 163 -6.91 -15.40 -23.75
C ILE A 163 -6.33 -14.15 -23.10
N GLY A 164 -6.63 -12.96 -23.63
CA GLY A 164 -6.22 -11.70 -23.03
C GLY A 164 -6.77 -11.52 -21.61
N PHE A 165 -8.05 -11.85 -21.41
CA PHE A 165 -8.67 -11.82 -20.09
C PHE A 165 -8.00 -12.80 -19.11
N VAL A 166 -7.79 -14.04 -19.54
CA VAL A 166 -7.14 -15.09 -18.72
C VAL A 166 -5.70 -14.70 -18.37
N LEU A 167 -4.93 -14.17 -19.33
CA LEU A 167 -3.56 -13.71 -19.10
C LEU A 167 -3.51 -12.58 -18.06
N CYS A 168 -4.43 -11.61 -18.15
CA CYS A 168 -4.55 -10.54 -17.16
C CYS A 168 -4.82 -11.09 -15.75
N HIS A 169 -5.66 -12.12 -15.61
CA HIS A 169 -5.94 -12.75 -14.31
C HIS A 169 -4.73 -13.46 -13.75
N PHE A 170 -4.02 -14.27 -14.56
CA PHE A 170 -2.81 -14.94 -14.10
C PHE A 170 -1.71 -13.95 -13.70
N LEU A 171 -1.57 -12.84 -14.43
CA LEU A 171 -0.65 -11.77 -14.09
C LEU A 171 -1.02 -11.09 -12.77
N GLN A 172 -2.30 -10.81 -12.55
CA GLN A 172 -2.79 -10.27 -11.26
C GLN A 172 -2.52 -11.23 -10.11
N ILE A 173 -2.84 -12.52 -10.26
CA ILE A 173 -2.58 -13.55 -9.24
C ILE A 173 -1.08 -13.59 -8.93
N SER A 174 -0.23 -13.61 -9.96
CA SER A 174 1.23 -13.63 -9.79
C SER A 174 1.74 -12.41 -9.01
N VAL A 175 1.30 -11.21 -9.39
CA VAL A 175 1.63 -9.95 -8.70
C VAL A 175 1.20 -9.99 -7.23
N ILE A 176 -0.01 -10.46 -6.94
CA ILE A 176 -0.53 -10.57 -5.57
C ILE A 176 0.28 -11.60 -4.77
N SER A 177 0.57 -12.77 -5.34
CA SER A 177 1.37 -13.81 -4.68
C SER A 177 2.77 -13.30 -4.32
N VAL A 178 3.44 -12.59 -5.23
CA VAL A 178 4.74 -11.96 -4.97
C VAL A 178 4.63 -10.92 -3.87
N LEU A 179 3.60 -10.06 -3.90
CA LEU A 179 3.39 -9.05 -2.87
C LEU A 179 3.21 -9.67 -1.50
N ILE A 180 2.39 -10.72 -1.39
CA ILE A 180 2.17 -11.46 -0.13
C ILE A 180 3.49 -12.07 0.35
N ALA A 181 4.24 -12.72 -0.55
CA ALA A 181 5.53 -13.31 -0.21
C ALA A 181 6.53 -12.25 0.29
N ASP A 182 6.59 -11.08 -0.35
CA ASP A 182 7.47 -9.98 0.06
C ASP A 182 7.05 -9.39 1.42
N VAL A 183 5.74 -9.26 1.69
CA VAL A 183 5.24 -8.82 3.00
C VAL A 183 5.59 -9.83 4.10
N VAL A 184 5.37 -11.13 3.85
CA VAL A 184 5.72 -12.20 4.80
C VAL A 184 7.23 -12.26 5.05
N ALA A 185 8.04 -12.00 4.02
CA ALA A 185 9.50 -11.94 4.14
C ALA A 185 10.03 -10.63 4.75
N GLY A 186 9.17 -9.72 5.21
CA GLY A 186 9.57 -8.43 5.79
C GLY A 186 10.11 -7.42 4.77
N ARG A 187 9.95 -7.67 3.47
CA ARG A 187 10.34 -6.80 2.34
C ARG A 187 9.19 -5.91 1.85
N GLY A 188 8.15 -5.77 2.67
CA GLY A 188 7.03 -4.88 2.42
C GLY A 188 7.43 -3.41 2.38
N LEU A 189 6.44 -2.54 2.19
CA LEU A 189 6.68 -1.11 2.11
C LEU A 189 7.27 -0.59 3.45
N PRO A 190 8.47 0.00 3.45
CA PRO A 190 9.02 0.58 4.67
C PRO A 190 8.14 1.75 5.14
N ASN A 191 7.98 1.87 6.46
CA ASN A 191 7.29 3.01 7.05
C ASN A 191 8.32 4.13 7.32
N VAL A 192 8.55 4.99 6.32
CA VAL A 192 9.53 6.09 6.39
C VAL A 192 9.10 7.12 7.45
N PHE A 193 7.80 7.38 7.60
CA PHE A 193 7.29 8.28 8.65
C PHE A 193 7.67 7.81 10.05
N ARG A 194 7.60 6.49 10.29
CA ARG A 194 8.01 5.90 11.57
C ARG A 194 9.52 5.98 11.78
N ARG A 195 10.33 5.75 10.75
CA ARG A 195 11.79 5.93 10.83
C ARG A 195 12.14 7.38 11.15
N ALA A 196 11.56 8.33 10.41
CA ALA A 196 11.74 9.76 10.65
C ALA A 196 11.30 10.18 12.07
N LEU A 197 10.25 9.54 12.62
CA LEU A 197 9.84 9.76 14.01
C LEU A 197 10.89 9.25 14.99
N LEU A 198 11.42 8.04 14.78
CA LEU A 198 12.46 7.45 15.62
C LEU A 198 13.78 8.24 15.55
N ASP A 199 14.16 8.72 14.37
CA ASP A 199 15.39 9.48 14.16
C ASP A 199 15.35 10.87 14.82
N ARG A 200 14.16 11.45 14.95
CA ARG A 200 13.94 12.77 15.58
C ARG A 200 13.58 12.70 17.06
N LEU A 201 13.52 11.50 17.65
CA LEU A 201 13.20 11.35 19.06
C LEU A 201 14.33 11.91 19.94
N PRO A 202 14.02 12.83 20.87
CA PRO A 202 15.00 13.31 21.84
C PRO A 202 15.54 12.17 22.70
N ALA A 203 16.86 12.14 22.91
CA ALA A 203 17.53 11.06 23.65
C ALA A 203 17.02 10.89 25.09
N GLU A 204 16.47 11.95 25.68
CA GLU A 204 15.85 11.97 27.02
C GLU A 204 14.60 11.10 27.13
N PHE A 205 13.89 10.84 26.03
CA PHE A 205 12.67 10.03 26.03
C PHE A 205 12.91 8.57 25.60
N CYS A 206 14.10 8.26 25.09
CA CYS A 206 14.46 6.92 24.62
C CYS A 206 14.72 5.97 25.79
N LEU A 207 13.91 4.91 25.89
CA LEU A 207 14.06 3.88 26.92
C LEU A 207 15.15 2.85 26.54
N ILE A 208 15.38 2.62 25.25
CA ILE A 208 16.25 1.54 24.76
C ILE A 208 17.75 1.90 24.78
N ARG A 209 18.13 3.18 24.91
CA ARG A 209 19.57 3.55 25.06
C ARG A 209 20.14 3.29 26.47
N ARG A 210 19.32 2.92 27.45
CA ARG A 210 19.76 2.55 28.82
C ARG A 210 19.97 1.05 29.03
N GLY A 211 19.84 0.22 27.98
CA GLY A 211 19.81 -1.24 28.10
C GLY A 211 21.00 -2.01 27.52
N THR A 212 22.07 -1.36 27.07
CA THR A 212 23.29 -2.04 26.56
C THR A 212 24.57 -1.55 27.27
N GLU A 213 24.45 -1.25 28.56
CA GLU A 213 25.58 -1.26 29.49
C GLU A 213 25.17 -2.09 30.71
N ARG A 214 25.40 -3.40 30.60
CA ARG A 214 25.74 -4.32 31.70
C ARG A 214 26.17 -5.66 31.13
#